data_AF-A0AAD3TDD2-F1
#
_entry.id   AF-A0AAD3TDD2-F1
#
_cell.length_a   1.000
_cell.length_b   1.000
_cell.length_c   1.000
_cell.angle_alpha   90.00
_cell.angle_beta   90.00
_cell.angle_gamma   90.00
#
_symmetry.space_group_name_H-M   'P 1'
#
loop_
_entity.id
_entity.type
_entity.pdbx_description
1 polymer ?
#
loop_
_entity_poly.entity_id
_entity_poly.type
_entity_poly.pdbx_seq_one_letter_code
_entity_poly.pdbx_strand_id
1 'polypeptide(L)'
;MWIVLSPPTPPISNLFRYRGSSSPFFFPLLSFSDELSCSSIAVIPSRLGRRYYCCSKLNLIADKRSLSPSTVEVVASDAGAQKHKCGKDFFHCRTFLDASSEEDLLSTIKREAESGRLPESVASGMEELYMNYRNAVLRSGISNADDIILTNMSVALDRIFLDVEDPFEYFPHHKAIREPFDYYMFGQNYVRPLVDFRNSFVGNITLFCEMEEKLQQGHNIILISNHQTEADPAIIALLLEKTNPHIAEDMIYVAGDRVLTDPLCKPFSMGRNLLCVYSKKHMNDVPELVDLKRRANTRSLKEMALLLRGGSQIIWIAPSGGRDRPGPITKEWYPAPFDVSSVDNMRRLVEHAGVPGHFYPLAILCHDIMPPPPQVEKEIGEKRVMSFHGAGLSVAPKINFGDFTRGCQNEEEAKSLYTQEFYNSVLEQYKVLKAAIHGKQGLSVSNLSVSLSQPWT
;
A
#
# COMPACT_ATOMS: atom_id res chain seq x y z
N MET A 1 -9.73 14.88 29.57
CA MET A 1 -10.82 14.03 30.11
C MET A 1 -10.43 12.60 29.79
N TRP A 2 -10.09 11.83 30.82
CA TRP A 2 -9.44 10.53 30.69
C TRP A 2 -10.46 9.46 30.29
N ILE A 3 -10.21 8.74 29.18
CA ILE A 3 -10.99 7.55 28.80
C ILE A 3 -10.14 6.33 29.16
N VAL A 4 -10.61 5.60 30.16
CA VAL A 4 -10.12 4.28 30.58
C VAL A 4 -10.72 3.25 29.62
N LEU A 5 -9.88 2.43 28.98
CA LEU A 5 -10.30 1.35 28.08
C LEU A 5 -10.42 0.04 28.85
N SER A 6 -11.62 -0.55 28.87
CA SER A 6 -11.91 -1.87 29.42
C SER A 6 -11.39 -3.01 28.52
N PRO A 7 -11.04 -4.19 29.08
CA PRO A 7 -10.54 -5.34 28.32
C PRO A 7 -11.67 -6.11 27.59
N PRO A 8 -11.34 -6.92 26.56
CA PRO A 8 -12.31 -7.56 25.68
C PRO A 8 -13.00 -8.78 26.31
N THR A 9 -14.29 -8.94 26.02
CA THR A 9 -15.10 -10.13 26.30
C THR A 9 -14.90 -11.23 25.24
N PRO A 10 -14.96 -12.53 25.60
CA PRO A 10 -14.76 -13.65 24.68
C PRO A 10 -16.04 -13.97 23.87
N PRO A 11 -15.92 -14.70 22.73
CA PRO A 11 -17.02 -14.91 21.80
C PRO A 11 -18.02 -15.98 22.30
N ILE A 12 -19.31 -15.68 22.13
CA ILE A 12 -20.43 -16.61 22.37
C ILE A 12 -20.58 -17.52 21.14
N SER A 13 -20.67 -18.82 21.40
CA SER A 13 -20.84 -19.89 20.42
C SER A 13 -22.27 -19.95 19.86
N ASN A 14 -22.37 -20.19 18.55
CA ASN A 14 -23.62 -20.38 17.81
C ASN A 14 -24.34 -21.67 18.21
N LEU A 15 -25.65 -21.54 18.47
CA LEU A 15 -26.57 -22.66 18.63
C LEU A 15 -27.74 -22.43 17.66
N PHE A 16 -27.70 -23.05 16.47
CA PHE A 16 -28.89 -23.17 15.62
C PHE A 16 -29.12 -24.62 15.22
N ARG A 17 -30.25 -25.15 15.71
CA ARG A 17 -30.80 -26.45 15.39
C ARG A 17 -31.50 -26.41 14.04
N TYR A 18 -31.24 -27.45 13.26
CA TYR A 18 -32.02 -27.94 12.13
C TYR A 18 -33.53 -28.07 12.44
N ARG A 19 -34.37 -27.62 11.50
CA ARG A 19 -35.62 -28.30 11.11
C ARG A 19 -35.88 -28.02 9.63
N GLY A 20 -35.92 -29.08 8.83
CA GLY A 20 -36.41 -29.04 7.46
C GLY A 20 -37.85 -29.54 7.37
N SER A 21 -38.55 -29.15 6.30
CA SER A 21 -39.32 -30.05 5.40
C SER A 21 -40.16 -29.27 4.38
N SER A 22 -39.81 -29.47 3.11
CA SER A 22 -40.70 -29.85 1.97
C SER A 22 -41.81 -28.92 1.43
N SER A 23 -41.49 -28.24 0.30
CA SER A 23 -42.11 -28.19 -1.07
C SER A 23 -43.59 -28.62 -1.34
N PRO A 24 -44.16 -28.37 -2.56
CA PRO A 24 -44.24 -27.13 -3.37
C PRO A 24 -45.68 -26.89 -3.93
N PHE A 25 -46.01 -25.71 -4.47
CA PHE A 25 -47.18 -25.55 -5.36
C PHE A 25 -46.98 -24.49 -6.47
N PHE A 26 -47.63 -24.80 -7.59
CA PHE A 26 -47.50 -24.29 -8.96
C PHE A 26 -48.14 -22.92 -9.23
N PHE A 27 -47.68 -22.29 -10.32
CA PHE A 27 -48.19 -21.11 -11.05
C PHE A 27 -49.61 -21.28 -11.63
N PRO A 28 -50.24 -20.19 -12.11
CA PRO A 28 -50.19 -19.93 -13.56
C PRO A 28 -49.90 -18.48 -13.99
N LEU A 29 -49.37 -18.39 -15.22
CA LEU A 29 -49.18 -17.20 -16.06
C LEU A 29 -50.51 -16.50 -16.40
N LEU A 30 -50.44 -15.17 -16.61
CA LEU A 30 -51.22 -14.49 -17.64
C LEU A 30 -50.35 -13.48 -18.40
N SER A 31 -50.43 -13.61 -19.72
CA SER A 31 -49.81 -12.79 -20.77
C SER A 31 -50.64 -11.54 -21.03
N PHE A 32 -49.98 -10.42 -21.33
CA PHE A 32 -50.53 -9.40 -22.23
C PHE A 32 -49.41 -8.87 -23.12
N SER A 33 -49.60 -9.10 -24.41
CA SER A 33 -48.89 -8.45 -25.51
C SER A 33 -49.48 -7.06 -25.73
N ASP A 34 -48.66 -6.11 -26.18
CA ASP A 34 -49.06 -5.23 -27.28
C ASP A 34 -47.82 -4.67 -27.99
N GLU A 35 -47.80 -4.90 -29.29
CA GLU A 35 -46.92 -4.30 -30.28
C GLU A 35 -47.38 -2.87 -30.57
N LEU A 36 -46.45 -1.96 -30.83
CA LEU A 36 -46.66 -0.94 -31.86
C LEU A 36 -45.33 -0.43 -32.41
N SER A 37 -45.30 -0.36 -33.73
CA SER A 37 -44.14 -0.29 -34.58
C SER A 37 -43.72 1.14 -34.94
N CYS A 38 -42.43 1.29 -35.22
CA CYS A 38 -41.84 1.98 -36.39
C CYS A 38 -42.05 3.50 -36.57
N SER A 39 -40.94 4.26 -36.53
CA SER A 39 -40.46 5.01 -37.71
C SER A 39 -39.02 5.51 -37.53
N SER A 40 -38.32 5.54 -38.66
CA SER A 40 -36.88 5.64 -38.84
C SER A 40 -36.41 7.07 -39.22
N ILE A 41 -35.08 7.22 -39.33
CA ILE A 41 -34.28 8.24 -40.07
C ILE A 41 -34.00 9.53 -39.25
N ALA A 42 -32.75 10.02 -39.04
CA ALA A 42 -31.64 10.19 -39.97
C ALA A 42 -30.24 10.13 -39.32
N VAL A 43 -29.30 9.61 -40.10
CA VAL A 43 -27.83 9.72 -39.96
C VAL A 43 -27.35 10.95 -40.74
N ILE A 44 -26.52 11.81 -40.14
CA ILE A 44 -25.46 12.57 -40.86
C ILE A 44 -24.22 12.69 -39.95
N PRO A 45 -23.00 12.36 -40.45
CA PRO A 45 -21.76 12.46 -39.69
C PRO A 45 -21.04 13.79 -39.95
N SER A 46 -20.26 14.27 -38.98
CA SER A 46 -19.15 15.20 -39.29
C SER A 46 -17.93 14.93 -38.42
N ARG A 47 -16.78 15.01 -39.11
CA ARG A 47 -15.43 14.65 -38.66
C ARG A 47 -14.69 15.86 -38.06
N LEU A 48 -13.56 15.52 -37.45
CA LEU A 48 -12.32 16.28 -37.22
C LEU A 48 -12.20 17.08 -35.91
N GLY A 49 -11.12 16.76 -35.17
CA GLY A 49 -10.58 17.67 -34.16
C GLY A 49 -9.73 17.06 -33.03
N ARG A 50 -8.88 16.03 -33.28
CA ARG A 50 -7.81 15.67 -32.33
C ARG A 50 -6.83 16.84 -32.20
N ARG A 51 -6.75 17.48 -31.04
CA ARG A 51 -5.62 18.34 -30.66
C ARG A 51 -4.76 17.60 -29.64
N TYR A 52 -3.60 17.15 -30.10
CA TYR A 52 -2.47 16.80 -29.26
C TYR A 52 -1.82 18.09 -28.76
N TYR A 53 -1.73 18.29 -27.44
CA TYR A 53 -0.82 19.27 -26.88
C TYR A 53 0.50 18.57 -26.52
N CYS A 54 1.50 18.82 -27.36
CA CYS A 54 2.91 18.62 -27.06
C CYS A 54 3.44 19.99 -26.61
N CYS A 55 4.07 20.07 -25.44
CA CYS A 55 4.84 21.25 -25.07
C CYS A 55 6.23 20.82 -24.59
N SER A 56 7.21 21.19 -25.39
CA SER A 56 8.63 21.03 -25.18
C SER A 56 9.22 22.32 -24.58
N LYS A 57 10.03 22.12 -23.53
CA LYS A 57 11.26 22.82 -23.08
C LYS A 57 11.60 24.27 -23.50
N LEU A 58 12.27 24.94 -22.53
CA LEU A 58 13.22 26.09 -22.57
C LEU A 58 12.56 27.49 -22.56
N ASN A 59 13.05 28.56 -21.91
CA ASN A 59 14.29 28.94 -21.18
C ASN A 59 13.92 30.14 -20.26
N LEU A 60 14.42 30.23 -19.03
CA LEU A 60 15.61 31.01 -18.64
C LEU A 60 15.56 32.51 -19.00
N ILE A 61 15.14 33.35 -18.05
CA ILE A 61 15.66 34.72 -17.87
C ILE A 61 15.88 34.95 -16.38
N ALA A 62 17.15 35.14 -16.03
CA ALA A 62 17.60 35.64 -14.75
C ALA A 62 17.45 37.17 -14.75
N ASP A 63 16.96 37.74 -13.64
CA ASP A 63 17.14 39.17 -13.40
C ASP A 63 17.68 39.39 -11.99
N LYS A 64 18.89 39.94 -11.95
CA LYS A 64 19.62 40.32 -10.74
C LYS A 64 19.18 41.72 -10.35
N ARG A 65 18.64 41.91 -9.14
CA ARG A 65 18.71 43.19 -8.43
C ARG A 65 19.15 43.00 -6.99
N SER A 66 20.34 43.53 -6.73
CA SER A 66 20.96 43.73 -5.43
C SER A 66 20.30 44.89 -4.68
N LEU A 67 19.86 44.66 -3.45
CA LEU A 67 19.57 45.71 -2.45
C LEU A 67 20.00 45.21 -1.05
N SER A 68 20.66 46.09 -0.32
CA SER A 68 21.35 45.94 0.98
C SER A 68 20.40 45.78 2.18
N PRO A 69 20.90 45.39 3.38
CA PRO A 69 20.08 44.79 4.43
C PRO A 69 19.40 45.83 5.32
N SER A 70 18.10 45.66 5.56
CA SER A 70 17.38 46.34 6.63
C SER A 70 16.79 45.31 7.58
N THR A 71 17.24 45.41 8.83
CA THR A 71 16.82 44.68 10.02
C THR A 71 15.30 44.77 10.21
N VAL A 72 14.60 43.64 10.12
CA VAL A 72 13.24 43.49 10.63
C VAL A 72 13.12 42.11 11.27
N GLU A 73 12.92 42.10 12.58
CA GLU A 73 12.59 40.92 13.37
C GLU A 73 11.27 40.31 12.87
N VAL A 74 11.32 39.04 12.46
CA VAL A 74 10.13 38.25 12.18
C VAL A 74 10.22 36.95 12.97
N VAL A 75 9.21 36.74 13.79
CA VAL A 75 8.95 35.60 14.66
C VAL A 75 9.02 34.31 13.85
N ALA A 76 10.00 33.45 14.14
CA ALA A 76 10.15 32.16 13.49
C ALA A 76 9.06 31.20 13.96
N SER A 77 8.15 30.85 13.07
CA SER A 77 7.38 29.61 13.13
C SER A 77 8.34 28.44 12.89
N ASP A 78 8.44 27.55 13.87
CA ASP A 78 9.28 26.35 13.84
C ASP A 78 8.73 25.35 12.83
N ALA A 79 9.03 25.57 11.55
CA ALA A 79 8.94 24.56 10.51
C ALA A 79 10.17 23.66 10.70
N GLY A 80 9.96 22.48 11.27
CA GLY A 80 10.99 21.48 11.54
C GLY A 80 11.72 21.07 10.27
N ALA A 81 12.78 21.81 9.95
CA ALA A 81 13.77 21.44 8.95
C ALA A 81 14.54 20.22 9.49
N GLN A 82 14.60 19.17 8.68
CA GLN A 82 15.41 17.98 8.89
C GLN A 82 16.85 18.38 9.21
N LYS A 83 17.21 18.36 10.51
CA LYS A 83 18.62 18.42 10.92
C LYS A 83 19.14 16.99 10.99
N HIS A 84 19.82 16.58 9.93
CA HIS A 84 20.79 15.49 10.02
C HIS A 84 21.77 15.82 11.16
N LYS A 85 21.80 14.98 12.20
CA LYS A 85 22.92 14.96 13.13
C LYS A 85 24.12 14.41 12.37
N CYS A 86 24.90 15.30 11.76
CA CYS A 86 26.22 14.94 11.22
C CYS A 86 27.13 14.66 12.42
N GLY A 87 27.30 13.38 12.72
CA GLY A 87 28.20 12.87 13.76
C GLY A 87 29.08 11.78 13.17
N LYS A 88 30.39 12.10 13.03
CA LYS A 88 31.48 11.30 12.44
C LYS A 88 31.38 11.10 10.91
N ASP A 89 32.46 11.42 10.22
CA ASP A 89 32.68 11.08 8.80
C ASP A 89 32.73 9.55 8.65
N PHE A 90 31.57 8.91 8.64
CA PHE A 90 31.43 7.50 8.30
C PHE A 90 31.55 7.38 6.79
N PHE A 91 32.74 7.01 6.31
CA PHE A 91 32.90 6.57 4.92
C PHE A 91 32.23 5.21 4.78
N HIS A 92 30.97 5.21 4.33
CA HIS A 92 30.28 3.97 3.96
C HIS A 92 31.07 3.24 2.89
N CYS A 93 31.41 1.98 3.18
CA CYS A 93 32.20 1.15 2.29
C CYS A 93 31.29 0.53 1.24
N ARG A 94 31.42 0.98 -0.01
CA ARG A 94 30.57 0.59 -1.16
C ARG A 94 30.94 -0.77 -1.76
N THR A 95 31.39 -1.71 -0.93
CA THR A 95 31.96 -3.00 -1.36
C THR A 95 30.99 -3.85 -2.16
N PHE A 96 29.69 -3.74 -1.90
CA PHE A 96 28.65 -4.43 -2.66
C PHE A 96 28.46 -3.87 -4.08
N LEU A 97 28.76 -2.58 -4.32
CA LEU A 97 28.62 -1.96 -5.65
C LEU A 97 29.77 -2.30 -6.60
N ASP A 98 30.91 -2.73 -6.05
CA ASP A 98 32.07 -3.17 -6.83
C ASP A 98 31.95 -4.64 -7.30
N ALA A 99 30.91 -5.36 -6.85
CA ALA A 99 30.69 -6.75 -7.20
C ALA A 99 30.35 -6.91 -8.69
N SER A 100 31.05 -7.83 -9.36
CA SER A 100 30.86 -8.12 -10.78
C SER A 100 30.19 -9.46 -11.03
N SER A 101 29.93 -10.23 -9.97
CA SER A 101 29.40 -11.58 -10.04
C SER A 101 28.61 -11.96 -8.78
N GLU A 102 27.86 -13.07 -8.87
CA GLU A 102 27.22 -13.71 -7.72
C GLU A 102 28.23 -14.08 -6.62
N GLU A 103 29.39 -14.62 -7.01
CA GLU A 103 30.43 -15.02 -6.08
C GLU A 103 31.01 -13.81 -5.33
N ASP A 104 31.17 -12.67 -6.01
CA ASP A 104 31.63 -11.42 -5.40
C ASP A 104 30.63 -10.91 -4.34
N LEU A 105 29.33 -10.97 -4.62
CA LEU A 105 28.30 -10.57 -3.67
C LEU A 105 28.28 -11.46 -2.43
N LEU A 106 28.22 -12.79 -2.63
CA LEU A 106 28.15 -13.74 -1.52
C LEU A 106 29.44 -13.75 -0.69
N SER A 107 30.61 -13.60 -1.32
CA SER A 107 31.88 -13.47 -0.60
C SER A 107 31.97 -12.16 0.17
N THR A 108 31.38 -11.08 -0.34
CA THR A 108 31.30 -9.80 0.37
C THR A 108 30.43 -9.90 1.63
N ILE A 109 29.26 -10.57 1.57
CA ILE A 109 28.43 -10.81 2.76
C ILE A 109 29.25 -11.52 3.85
N LYS A 110 29.95 -12.61 3.49
CA LYS A 110 30.77 -13.39 4.42
C LYS A 110 31.89 -12.57 5.02
N ARG A 111 32.61 -11.81 4.19
CA ARG A 111 33.72 -10.95 4.64
C ARG A 111 33.25 -9.88 5.61
N GLU A 112 32.15 -9.18 5.32
CA GLU A 112 31.63 -8.15 6.23
C GLU A 112 31.09 -8.76 7.54
N ALA A 113 30.53 -9.97 7.50
CA ALA A 113 30.13 -10.72 8.69
C ALA A 113 31.33 -11.14 9.55
N GLU A 114 32.36 -11.74 8.94
CA GLU A 114 33.62 -12.12 9.62
C GLU A 114 34.35 -10.92 10.22
N SER A 115 34.23 -9.73 9.60
CA SER A 115 34.78 -8.48 10.13
C SER A 115 33.99 -7.90 11.32
N GLY A 116 32.80 -8.45 11.62
CA GLY A 116 31.91 -7.97 12.67
C GLY A 116 31.10 -6.71 12.32
N ARG A 117 31.19 -6.21 11.08
CA ARG A 117 30.43 -5.04 10.60
C ARG A 117 28.99 -5.40 10.21
N LEU A 118 28.73 -6.67 9.88
CA LEU A 118 27.42 -7.18 9.53
C LEU A 118 26.99 -8.26 10.54
N PRO A 119 25.90 -8.09 11.30
CA PRO A 119 25.41 -9.11 12.21
C PRO A 119 25.08 -10.43 11.49
N GLU A 120 25.41 -11.58 12.09
CA GLU A 120 25.22 -12.91 11.48
C GLU A 120 23.78 -13.19 11.03
N SER A 121 22.79 -12.71 11.78
CA SER A 121 21.37 -12.83 11.42
C SER A 121 21.03 -12.04 10.16
N VAL A 122 21.58 -10.84 10.01
CA VAL A 122 21.37 -10.00 8.82
C VAL A 122 22.12 -10.58 7.62
N ALA A 123 23.36 -11.06 7.82
CA ALA A 123 24.14 -11.74 6.77
C ALA A 123 23.39 -12.97 6.22
N SER A 124 22.87 -13.82 7.11
CA SER A 124 22.06 -14.98 6.71
C SER A 124 20.80 -14.57 5.94
N GLY A 125 20.13 -13.50 6.39
CA GLY A 125 18.96 -12.95 5.71
C GLY A 125 19.29 -12.34 4.34
N MET A 126 20.46 -11.72 4.18
CA MET A 126 20.96 -11.21 2.90
C MET A 126 21.22 -12.34 1.89
N GLU A 127 21.86 -13.44 2.31
CA GLU A 127 22.08 -14.61 1.45
C GLU A 127 20.76 -15.23 1.02
N GLU A 128 19.81 -15.41 1.96
CA GLU A 128 18.48 -15.92 1.65
C GLU A 128 17.72 -14.99 0.69
N LEU A 129 17.77 -13.69 0.93
CA LEU A 129 17.15 -12.67 0.07
C LEU A 129 17.69 -12.77 -1.35
N TYR A 130 19.02 -12.84 -1.51
CA TYR A 130 19.67 -13.00 -2.80
C TYR A 130 19.17 -14.24 -3.54
N MET A 131 19.20 -15.39 -2.87
CA MET A 131 18.81 -16.67 -3.50
C MET A 131 17.34 -16.68 -3.92
N ASN A 132 16.44 -16.17 -3.08
CA ASN A 132 15.01 -16.12 -3.39
C ASN A 132 14.70 -15.12 -4.50
N TYR A 133 15.32 -13.94 -4.49
CA TYR A 133 15.15 -12.94 -5.54
C TYR A 133 15.67 -13.46 -6.88
N ARG A 134 16.90 -13.96 -6.92
CA ARG A 134 17.53 -14.58 -8.10
C ARG A 134 16.61 -15.63 -8.73
N ASN A 135 16.13 -16.57 -7.92
CA ASN A 135 15.29 -17.65 -8.40
C ASN A 135 13.94 -17.15 -8.93
N ALA A 136 13.34 -16.14 -8.32
CA ALA A 136 12.10 -15.54 -8.79
C ALA A 136 12.29 -14.82 -10.13
N VAL A 137 13.34 -14.01 -10.27
CA VAL A 137 13.65 -13.28 -11.51
C VAL A 137 14.00 -14.25 -12.64
N LEU A 138 14.81 -15.30 -12.39
CA LEU A 138 15.10 -16.31 -13.42
C LEU A 138 13.84 -17.03 -13.91
N ARG A 139 12.91 -17.36 -13.00
CA ARG A 139 11.63 -18.02 -13.35
C ARG A 139 10.70 -17.13 -14.18
N SER A 140 10.87 -15.81 -14.16
CA SER A 140 10.08 -14.90 -15.00
C SER A 140 10.35 -15.07 -16.49
N GLY A 141 11.52 -15.61 -16.87
CA GLY A 141 11.94 -15.74 -18.26
C GLY A 141 12.32 -14.42 -18.93
N ILE A 142 12.54 -13.35 -18.17
CA ILE A 142 13.06 -12.07 -18.70
C ILE A 142 14.47 -12.28 -19.29
N SER A 143 14.72 -11.78 -20.49
CA SER A 143 15.93 -12.09 -21.27
C SER A 143 17.24 -11.58 -20.65
N ASN A 144 17.21 -10.50 -19.87
CA ASN A 144 18.35 -9.93 -19.17
C ASN A 144 18.28 -10.18 -17.65
N ALA A 145 17.76 -11.34 -17.24
CA ALA A 145 17.58 -11.70 -15.84
C ALA A 145 18.89 -11.58 -15.02
N ASP A 146 20.02 -12.07 -15.53
CA ASP A 146 21.30 -12.05 -14.81
C ASP A 146 21.75 -10.62 -14.49
N ASP A 147 21.66 -9.70 -15.46
CA ASP A 147 21.99 -8.27 -15.28
C ASP A 147 21.06 -7.61 -14.26
N ILE A 148 19.76 -7.91 -14.30
CA ILE A 148 18.76 -7.40 -13.36
C ILE A 148 19.08 -7.89 -11.95
N ILE A 149 19.37 -9.18 -11.80
CA ILE A 149 19.69 -9.79 -10.50
C ILE A 149 20.93 -9.14 -9.91
N LEU A 150 22.02 -9.09 -10.68
CA LEU A 150 23.27 -8.50 -10.21
C LEU A 150 23.09 -7.03 -9.84
N THR A 151 22.47 -6.22 -10.71
CA THR A 151 22.30 -4.78 -10.47
C THR A 151 21.40 -4.52 -9.26
N ASN A 152 20.23 -5.13 -9.20
CA ASN A 152 19.28 -4.88 -8.12
C ASN A 152 19.79 -5.41 -6.77
N MET A 153 20.42 -6.59 -6.75
CA MET A 153 20.93 -7.16 -5.51
C MET A 153 22.18 -6.43 -5.01
N SER A 154 23.08 -5.99 -5.88
CA SER A 154 24.25 -5.19 -5.48
C SER A 154 23.80 -3.92 -4.75
N VAL A 155 22.83 -3.20 -5.32
CA VAL A 155 22.28 -1.99 -4.70
C VAL A 155 21.48 -2.33 -3.43
N ALA A 156 20.66 -3.36 -3.44
CA ALA A 156 19.87 -3.74 -2.25
C ALA A 156 20.78 -4.08 -1.06
N LEU A 157 21.80 -4.94 -1.27
CA LEU A 157 22.72 -5.34 -0.23
C LEU A 157 23.57 -4.16 0.28
N ASP A 158 24.03 -3.29 -0.61
CA ASP A 158 24.72 -2.05 -0.26
C ASP A 158 23.85 -1.14 0.63
N ARG A 159 22.58 -0.93 0.26
CA ARG A 159 21.66 -0.07 1.03
C ARG A 159 21.26 -0.68 2.37
N ILE A 160 21.10 -2.00 2.45
CA ILE A 160 20.86 -2.71 3.72
C ILE A 160 22.10 -2.57 4.61
N PHE A 161 23.30 -2.78 4.05
CA PHE A 161 24.53 -2.66 4.81
C PHE A 161 24.73 -1.23 5.34
N LEU A 162 24.46 -0.21 4.53
CA LEU A 162 24.48 1.18 4.97
C LEU A 162 23.57 1.41 6.18
N ASP A 163 22.36 0.85 6.18
CA ASP A 163 21.43 0.98 7.30
C ASP A 163 21.86 0.17 8.54
N VAL A 164 22.64 -0.89 8.37
CA VAL A 164 23.28 -1.59 9.50
C VAL A 164 24.37 -0.72 10.13
N GLU A 165 25.16 -0.02 9.31
CA GLU A 165 26.24 0.87 9.79
C GLU A 165 25.71 2.15 10.43
N ASP A 166 24.69 2.77 9.81
CA ASP A 166 24.06 4.00 10.25
C ASP A 166 22.52 3.86 10.14
N PRO A 167 21.87 3.27 11.17
CA PRO A 167 20.45 2.98 11.14
C PRO A 167 19.59 4.22 10.95
N PHE A 168 18.80 4.24 9.87
CA PHE A 168 17.84 5.30 9.63
C PHE A 168 16.74 5.31 10.71
N GLU A 169 16.47 6.49 11.29
CA GLU A 169 15.39 6.69 12.26
C GLU A 169 14.14 7.28 11.58
N TYR A 170 13.02 6.58 11.69
CA TYR A 170 11.74 7.05 11.15
C TYR A 170 11.08 8.08 12.05
N PHE A 171 10.63 9.17 11.43
CA PHE A 171 9.75 10.16 12.07
C PHE A 171 8.27 9.73 11.98
N PRO A 172 7.37 10.28 12.82
CA PRO A 172 5.96 9.92 12.81
C PRO A 172 5.29 10.06 11.43
N HIS A 173 5.68 11.09 10.67
CA HIS A 173 5.42 11.22 9.25
C HIS A 173 6.77 11.22 8.52
N HIS A 174 6.98 10.23 7.67
CA HIS A 174 8.16 10.06 6.84
C HIS A 174 7.81 10.39 5.39
N LYS A 175 8.64 11.21 4.74
CA LYS A 175 8.53 11.51 3.31
C LYS A 175 9.53 10.65 2.55
N ALA A 176 9.11 10.12 1.40
CA ALA A 176 9.99 9.32 0.54
C ALA A 176 11.30 10.06 0.25
N ILE A 177 12.43 9.39 0.45
CA ILE A 177 13.75 9.94 0.15
C ILE A 177 14.03 9.73 -1.33
N ARG A 178 14.15 10.84 -2.07
CA ARG A 178 14.40 10.85 -3.52
C ARG A 178 15.82 11.26 -3.90
N GLU A 179 16.55 11.90 -2.99
CA GLU A 179 17.90 12.43 -3.21
C GLU A 179 18.75 12.28 -1.93
N PRO A 180 20.08 12.12 -2.02
CA PRO A 180 20.88 11.96 -3.25
C PRO A 180 20.77 10.55 -3.87
N PHE A 181 20.08 9.64 -3.20
CA PHE A 181 19.74 8.31 -3.71
C PHE A 181 18.23 8.19 -3.74
N ASP A 182 17.68 7.82 -4.88
CA ASP A 182 16.23 7.67 -5.06
C ASP A 182 15.76 6.30 -4.54
N TYR A 183 15.39 6.25 -3.25
CA TYR A 183 14.88 5.03 -2.62
C TYR A 183 13.53 4.60 -3.17
N TYR A 184 12.72 5.53 -3.70
CA TYR A 184 11.46 5.20 -4.37
C TYR A 184 11.74 4.40 -5.63
N MET A 185 12.58 4.94 -6.53
CA MET A 185 12.92 4.27 -7.78
C MET A 185 13.70 2.97 -7.55
N PHE A 186 14.57 2.92 -6.54
CA PHE A 186 15.19 1.68 -6.08
C PHE A 186 14.13 0.60 -5.76
N GLY A 187 13.14 0.93 -4.92
CA GLY A 187 12.07 -0.02 -4.58
C GLY A 187 11.22 -0.41 -5.78
N GLN A 188 10.88 0.54 -6.67
CA GLN A 188 10.15 0.24 -7.91
C GLN A 188 10.93 -0.73 -8.80
N ASN A 189 12.23 -0.47 -9.03
CA ASN A 189 13.09 -1.28 -9.90
C ASN A 189 13.33 -2.68 -9.33
N TYR A 190 13.44 -2.79 -8.00
CA TYR A 190 13.60 -4.06 -7.32
C TYR A 190 12.37 -4.96 -7.48
N VAL A 191 11.16 -4.41 -7.29
CA VAL A 191 9.91 -5.21 -7.31
C VAL A 191 9.41 -5.48 -8.74
N ARG A 192 9.67 -4.58 -9.70
CA ARG A 192 9.20 -4.70 -11.09
C ARG A 192 9.42 -6.07 -11.74
N PRO A 193 10.60 -6.71 -11.70
CA PRO A 193 10.82 -8.01 -12.35
C PRO A 193 10.09 -9.18 -11.67
N LEU A 194 9.47 -8.96 -10.50
CA LEU A 194 8.66 -9.95 -9.80
C LEU A 194 7.18 -9.90 -10.20
N VAL A 195 6.74 -8.82 -10.89
CA VAL A 195 5.35 -8.63 -11.29
C VAL A 195 5.14 -9.14 -12.71
N ASP A 196 4.28 -10.14 -12.87
CA ASP A 196 3.80 -10.57 -14.18
C ASP A 196 2.70 -9.62 -14.67
N PHE A 197 3.11 -8.51 -15.30
CA PHE A 197 2.18 -7.52 -15.85
C PHE A 197 1.20 -8.13 -16.86
N ARG A 198 1.56 -9.20 -17.58
CA ARG A 198 0.64 -9.84 -18.55
C ARG A 198 -0.53 -10.52 -17.87
N ASN A 199 -0.33 -11.01 -16.65
CA ASN A 199 -1.35 -11.64 -15.82
C ASN A 199 -1.74 -10.78 -14.61
N SER A 200 -1.52 -9.47 -14.70
CA SER A 200 -1.92 -8.49 -13.69
C SER A 200 -3.15 -7.70 -14.16
N PHE A 201 -3.94 -7.12 -13.24
CA PHE A 201 -5.15 -6.38 -13.59
C PHE A 201 -5.42 -5.21 -12.64
N VAL A 202 -5.98 -4.13 -13.19
CA VAL A 202 -6.51 -3.01 -12.42
C VAL A 202 -8.03 -2.90 -12.61
N GLY A 203 -8.77 -3.02 -11.52
CA GLY A 203 -10.21 -2.85 -11.44
C GLY A 203 -10.61 -1.39 -11.25
N ASN A 204 -11.57 -0.94 -12.06
CA ASN A 204 -12.19 0.39 -12.01
C ASN A 204 -11.18 1.54 -12.09
N ILE A 205 -10.29 1.50 -13.09
CA ILE A 205 -9.22 2.50 -13.26
C ILE A 205 -9.73 3.95 -13.26
N THR A 206 -10.93 4.19 -13.77
CA THR A 206 -11.57 5.52 -13.82
C THR A 206 -11.80 6.13 -12.44
N LEU A 207 -11.99 5.32 -11.40
CA LEU A 207 -12.15 5.82 -10.03
C LEU A 207 -10.84 6.38 -9.46
N PHE A 208 -9.68 5.88 -9.89
CA PHE A 208 -8.39 6.50 -9.53
C PHE A 208 -8.25 7.88 -10.17
N CYS A 209 -8.70 8.06 -11.42
CA CYS A 209 -8.75 9.38 -12.05
C CYS A 209 -9.70 10.33 -11.28
N GLU A 210 -10.87 9.86 -10.86
CA GLU A 210 -11.79 10.65 -10.03
C GLU A 210 -11.14 11.07 -8.69
N MET A 211 -10.33 10.20 -8.08
CA MET A 211 -9.59 10.54 -6.87
C MET A 211 -8.59 11.66 -7.10
N GLU A 212 -7.85 11.63 -8.22
CA GLU A 212 -6.93 12.71 -8.59
C GLU A 212 -7.66 14.05 -8.77
N GLU A 213 -8.84 14.05 -9.40
CA GLU A 213 -9.67 15.27 -9.51
C GLU A 213 -10.06 15.81 -8.13
N LYS A 214 -10.41 14.93 -7.17
CA LYS A 214 -10.72 15.35 -5.79
C LYS A 214 -9.51 15.85 -5.04
N LEU A 215 -8.34 15.23 -5.21
CA LEU A 215 -7.08 15.69 -4.62
C LEU A 215 -6.72 17.09 -5.13
N GLN A 216 -6.92 17.35 -6.42
CA GLN A 216 -6.74 18.68 -7.02
C GLN A 216 -7.72 19.73 -6.47
N GLN A 217 -8.93 19.32 -6.07
CA GLN A 217 -9.91 20.17 -5.38
C GLN A 217 -9.56 20.45 -3.91
N GLY A 218 -8.45 19.91 -3.39
CA GLY A 218 -8.07 20.06 -1.99
C GLY A 218 -8.63 18.99 -1.07
N HIS A 219 -9.40 18.02 -1.57
CA HIS A 219 -10.02 16.98 -0.73
C HIS A 219 -9.01 15.93 -0.26
N ASN A 220 -9.33 15.25 0.83
CA ASN A 220 -8.59 14.09 1.31
C ASN A 220 -9.20 12.77 0.78
N ILE A 221 -8.36 11.78 0.49
CA ILE A 221 -8.76 10.44 0.05
C ILE A 221 -8.17 9.42 1.04
N ILE A 222 -9.04 8.56 1.58
CA ILE A 222 -8.63 7.44 2.42
C ILE A 222 -8.97 6.13 1.70
N LEU A 223 -7.95 5.30 1.47
CA LEU A 223 -8.07 3.98 0.89
C LEU A 223 -8.11 2.95 2.02
N ILE A 224 -9.27 2.33 2.22
CA ILE A 224 -9.48 1.26 3.21
C ILE A 224 -9.23 -0.08 2.53
N SER A 225 -8.15 -0.76 2.90
CA SER A 225 -7.60 -1.86 2.12
C SER A 225 -7.40 -3.16 2.91
N ASN A 226 -7.35 -4.30 2.20
CA ASN A 226 -6.60 -5.46 2.70
C ASN A 226 -5.08 -5.25 2.52
N HIS A 227 -4.26 -6.17 3.02
CA HIS A 227 -2.80 -6.08 2.96
C HIS A 227 -2.23 -7.48 2.80
N GLN A 228 -1.29 -7.72 1.89
CA GLN A 228 -0.81 -9.06 1.58
C GLN A 228 0.69 -9.23 1.74
N THR A 229 1.49 -8.26 1.32
CA THR A 229 2.95 -8.34 1.31
C THR A 229 3.57 -7.05 1.82
N GLU A 230 4.83 -7.11 2.24
CA GLU A 230 5.58 -5.89 2.59
C GLU A 230 5.86 -5.02 1.35
N ALA A 231 5.75 -5.60 0.15
CA ALA A 231 5.90 -4.93 -1.13
C ALA A 231 4.60 -4.30 -1.67
N ASP A 232 3.49 -4.33 -0.91
CA ASP A 232 2.21 -3.74 -1.33
C ASP A 232 2.34 -2.30 -1.84
N PRO A 233 3.09 -1.39 -1.18
CA PRO A 233 3.30 -0.03 -1.69
C PRO A 233 3.93 0.00 -3.09
N ALA A 234 4.94 -0.84 -3.33
CA ALA A 234 5.60 -0.92 -4.63
C ALA A 234 4.68 -1.50 -5.70
N ILE A 235 3.90 -2.53 -5.36
CA ILE A 235 2.96 -3.17 -6.27
C ILE A 235 1.84 -2.20 -6.67
N ILE A 236 1.26 -1.47 -5.70
CA ILE A 236 0.26 -0.43 -5.98
C ILE A 236 0.85 0.62 -6.92
N ALA A 237 2.04 1.13 -6.62
CA ALA A 237 2.69 2.14 -7.43
C ALA A 237 2.99 1.63 -8.85
N LEU A 238 3.54 0.41 -9.00
CA LEU A 238 3.84 -0.20 -10.31
C LEU A 238 2.59 -0.41 -11.18
N LEU A 239 1.46 -0.79 -10.57
CA LEU A 239 0.21 -1.01 -11.31
C LEU A 239 -0.46 0.30 -11.76
N LEU A 240 -0.10 1.43 -11.15
CA LEU A 240 -0.67 2.75 -11.41
C LEU A 240 0.29 3.74 -12.08
N GLU A 241 1.59 3.46 -12.16
CA GLU A 241 2.62 4.43 -12.58
C GLU A 241 2.42 5.05 -13.97
N LYS A 242 1.69 4.37 -14.87
CA LYS A 242 1.44 4.85 -16.24
C LYS A 242 0.22 5.76 -16.33
N THR A 243 -0.80 5.52 -15.51
CA THR A 243 -2.09 6.21 -15.59
C THR A 243 -2.30 7.21 -14.47
N ASN A 244 -1.76 6.93 -13.28
CA ASN A 244 -1.97 7.71 -12.06
C ASN A 244 -0.64 7.89 -11.31
N PRO A 245 0.39 8.51 -11.93
CA PRO A 245 1.71 8.69 -11.32
C PRO A 245 1.66 9.52 -10.04
N HIS A 246 0.74 10.48 -9.93
CA HIS A 246 0.55 11.25 -8.70
C HIS A 246 0.15 10.33 -7.53
N ILE A 247 -0.80 9.44 -7.74
CA ILE A 247 -1.18 8.43 -6.74
C ILE A 247 -0.01 7.47 -6.45
N ALA A 248 0.72 7.04 -7.48
CA ALA A 248 1.84 6.11 -7.32
C ALA A 248 2.99 6.67 -6.47
N GLU A 249 3.27 7.97 -6.58
CA GLU A 249 4.40 8.62 -5.90
C GLU A 249 4.01 9.27 -4.56
N ASP A 250 2.79 9.82 -4.45
CA ASP A 250 2.40 10.66 -3.30
C ASP A 250 1.53 9.96 -2.26
N MET A 251 1.11 8.72 -2.50
CA MET A 251 0.35 7.93 -1.51
C MET A 251 1.12 7.76 -0.20
N ILE A 252 0.45 8.08 0.92
CA ILE A 252 0.96 7.91 2.27
C ILE A 252 0.45 6.59 2.85
N TYR A 253 1.35 5.70 3.24
CA TYR A 253 1.01 4.39 3.78
C TYR A 253 1.07 4.41 5.31
N VAL A 254 -0.02 4.02 5.98
CA VAL A 254 0.01 3.75 7.42
C VAL A 254 0.76 2.43 7.65
N ALA A 255 2.00 2.52 8.13
CA ALA A 255 2.93 1.40 8.20
C ALA A 255 3.27 0.99 9.63
N GLY A 256 3.33 -0.33 9.84
CA GLY A 256 3.68 -0.97 11.11
C GLY A 256 5.17 -0.89 11.45
N ASP A 257 5.53 -1.17 12.70
CA ASP A 257 6.90 -1.07 13.22
C ASP A 257 7.91 -2.01 12.54
N ARG A 258 7.50 -3.21 12.14
CA ARG A 258 8.43 -4.23 11.60
C ARG A 258 9.18 -3.79 10.35
N VAL A 259 8.47 -3.22 9.38
CA VAL A 259 9.06 -2.74 8.12
C VAL A 259 9.92 -1.48 8.31
N LEU A 260 9.87 -0.88 9.50
CA LEU A 260 10.65 0.29 9.91
C LEU A 260 11.86 -0.07 10.76
N THR A 261 11.89 -1.30 11.31
CA THR A 261 12.97 -1.79 12.19
C THR A 261 13.83 -2.87 11.54
N ASP A 262 13.27 -3.67 10.63
CA ASP A 262 14.02 -4.74 9.96
C ASP A 262 15.00 -4.17 8.92
N PRO A 263 16.33 -4.34 9.08
CA PRO A 263 17.32 -3.80 8.15
C PRO A 263 17.10 -4.24 6.70
N LEU A 264 16.55 -5.44 6.47
CA LEU A 264 16.30 -5.97 5.13
C LEU A 264 15.12 -5.27 4.44
N CYS A 265 14.25 -4.58 5.20
CA CYS A 265 13.08 -3.85 4.67
C CYS A 265 13.26 -2.34 4.69
N LYS A 266 14.07 -1.82 5.60
CA LYS A 266 14.22 -0.37 5.81
C LYS A 266 14.57 0.39 4.54
N PRO A 267 15.50 -0.04 3.66
CA PRO A 267 15.75 0.66 2.41
C PRO A 267 14.51 0.83 1.53
N PHE A 268 13.63 -0.17 1.48
CA PHE A 268 12.39 -0.08 0.70
C PHE A 268 11.38 0.89 1.32
N SER A 269 11.28 0.88 2.65
CA SER A 269 10.44 1.79 3.43
C SER A 269 10.91 3.25 3.33
N MET A 270 12.23 3.49 3.25
CA MET A 270 12.80 4.84 3.07
C MET A 270 12.31 5.53 1.79
N GLY A 271 11.95 4.75 0.76
CA GLY A 271 11.43 5.22 -0.52
C GLY A 271 9.93 5.48 -0.57
N ARG A 272 9.21 5.42 0.56
CA ARG A 272 7.75 5.62 0.61
C ARG A 272 7.36 6.76 1.52
N ASN A 273 6.20 7.37 1.28
CA ASN A 273 5.60 8.28 2.25
C ASN A 273 4.88 7.44 3.30
N LEU A 274 5.20 7.61 4.58
CA LEU A 274 4.70 6.74 5.65
C LEU A 274 4.13 7.55 6.81
N LEU A 275 3.06 7.02 7.40
CA LEU A 275 2.65 7.36 8.75
C LEU A 275 3.01 6.18 9.66
N CYS A 276 4.06 6.36 10.45
CA CYS A 276 4.69 5.30 11.20
C CYS A 276 3.91 5.01 12.49
N VAL A 277 3.34 3.81 12.61
CA VAL A 277 2.55 3.39 13.77
C VAL A 277 2.98 2.02 14.26
N TYR A 278 2.92 1.79 15.57
CA TYR A 278 3.01 0.46 16.15
C TYR A 278 1.67 -0.25 15.99
N SER A 279 1.69 -1.45 15.39
CA SER A 279 0.47 -2.25 15.20
C SER A 279 -0.10 -2.68 16.55
N LYS A 280 -1.43 -2.70 16.67
CA LYS A 280 -2.11 -3.27 17.84
C LYS A 280 -1.71 -4.73 18.07
N LYS A 281 -1.42 -5.47 17.00
CA LYS A 281 -1.01 -6.90 17.06
C LYS A 281 0.28 -7.12 17.83
N HIS A 282 1.20 -6.14 17.78
CA HIS A 282 2.54 -6.22 18.39
C HIS A 282 2.73 -5.24 19.54
N MET A 283 1.66 -4.57 19.97
CA MET A 283 1.71 -3.56 21.03
C MET A 283 2.22 -4.15 22.35
N ASN A 284 1.80 -5.38 22.65
CA ASN A 284 2.07 -6.06 23.93
C ASN A 284 3.16 -7.14 23.83
N ASP A 285 3.88 -7.25 22.71
CA ASP A 285 4.93 -8.27 22.54
C ASP A 285 6.07 -8.09 23.56
N VAL A 286 6.38 -6.83 23.89
CA VAL A 286 7.34 -6.44 24.94
C VAL A 286 6.61 -5.47 25.88
N PRO A 287 6.09 -5.94 27.03
CA PRO A 287 5.25 -5.15 27.93
C PRO A 287 5.88 -3.81 28.36
N GLU A 288 7.20 -3.78 28.54
CA GLU A 288 7.97 -2.61 28.97
C GLU A 288 7.94 -1.47 27.93
N LEU A 289 7.70 -1.79 26.66
CA LEU A 289 7.68 -0.82 25.56
C LEU A 289 6.28 -0.28 25.24
N VAL A 290 5.22 -0.81 25.86
CA VAL A 290 3.83 -0.44 25.56
C VAL A 290 3.60 1.07 25.64
N ASP A 291 4.06 1.72 26.72
CA ASP A 291 3.86 3.16 26.90
C ASP A 291 4.65 4.00 25.89
N LEU A 292 5.84 3.56 25.53
CA LEU A 292 6.64 4.18 24.47
C LEU A 292 5.90 4.09 23.13
N LYS A 293 5.42 2.88 22.77
CA LYS A 293 4.67 2.62 21.53
C LYS A 293 3.39 3.44 21.46
N ARG A 294 2.63 3.53 22.56
CA ARG A 294 1.42 4.37 22.65
C ARG A 294 1.72 5.86 22.47
N ARG A 295 2.78 6.38 23.09
CA ARG A 295 3.22 7.77 22.90
C ARG A 295 3.65 8.04 21.46
N ALA A 296 4.36 7.11 20.83
CA ALA A 296 4.73 7.20 19.42
C ALA A 296 3.49 7.27 18.52
N ASN A 297 2.53 6.34 18.67
CA ASN A 297 1.28 6.37 17.90
C ASN A 297 0.49 7.67 18.10
N THR A 298 0.48 8.21 19.32
CA THR A 298 -0.17 9.50 19.60
C THR A 298 0.46 10.65 18.81
N ARG A 299 1.79 10.64 18.63
CA ARG A 299 2.49 11.63 17.78
C ARG A 299 2.12 11.44 16.32
N SER A 300 2.12 10.21 15.80
CA SER A 300 1.78 9.93 14.40
C SER A 300 0.33 10.30 14.06
N LEU A 301 -0.61 10.06 14.98
CA LEU A 301 -2.01 10.48 14.81
C LEU A 301 -2.16 12.01 14.82
N LYS A 302 -1.35 12.73 15.60
CA LYS A 302 -1.33 14.20 15.56
C LYS A 302 -0.80 14.71 14.23
N GLU A 303 0.30 14.16 13.73
CA GLU A 303 0.82 14.50 12.40
C GLU A 303 -0.20 14.21 11.29
N MET A 304 -0.84 13.04 11.33
CA MET A 304 -1.92 12.70 10.39
C MET A 304 -3.06 13.72 10.43
N ALA A 305 -3.49 14.14 11.62
CA ALA A 305 -4.52 15.17 11.76
C ALA A 305 -4.08 16.53 11.18
N LEU A 306 -2.81 16.90 11.33
CA LEU A 306 -2.25 18.11 10.74
C LEU A 306 -2.20 18.03 9.21
N LEU A 307 -1.78 16.89 8.66
CA LEU A 307 -1.79 16.64 7.22
C LEU A 307 -3.20 16.74 6.63
N LEU A 308 -4.18 16.08 7.26
CA LEU A 308 -5.57 16.10 6.80
C LEU A 308 -6.17 17.50 6.81
N ARG A 309 -5.80 18.35 7.77
CA ARG A 309 -6.20 19.78 7.80
C ARG A 309 -5.61 20.58 6.64
N GLY A 310 -4.45 20.16 6.12
CA GLY A 310 -3.82 20.75 4.94
C GLY A 310 -4.54 20.41 3.63
N GLY A 311 -5.35 19.36 3.60
CA GLY A 311 -6.04 18.89 2.39
C GLY A 311 -5.10 18.19 1.40
N SER A 312 -5.66 17.73 0.28
CA SER A 312 -4.95 17.03 -0.80
C SER A 312 -4.11 15.83 -0.33
N GLN A 313 -4.54 15.13 0.72
CA GLN A 313 -3.85 13.93 1.20
C GLN A 313 -4.48 12.67 0.63
N ILE A 314 -3.67 11.72 0.17
CA ILE A 314 -4.08 10.35 -0.15
C ILE A 314 -3.42 9.37 0.81
N ILE A 315 -4.22 8.68 1.62
CA ILE A 315 -3.72 7.81 2.69
C ILE A 315 -4.25 6.39 2.49
N TRP A 316 -3.34 5.43 2.45
CA TRP A 316 -3.65 4.01 2.47
C TRP A 316 -3.54 3.45 3.88
N ILE A 317 -4.54 2.66 4.29
CA ILE A 317 -4.55 1.97 5.57
C ILE A 317 -5.14 0.57 5.40
N ALA A 318 -4.53 -0.41 6.07
CA ALA A 318 -5.09 -1.74 6.25
C ALA A 318 -5.63 -1.93 7.68
N PRO A 319 -6.95 -1.79 7.92
CA PRO A 319 -7.51 -1.84 9.27
C PRO A 319 -7.36 -3.20 9.95
N SER A 320 -7.07 -4.28 9.20
CA SER A 320 -6.73 -5.58 9.78
C SER A 320 -5.44 -5.55 10.60
N GLY A 321 -4.60 -4.52 10.43
CA GLY A 321 -3.36 -4.28 11.17
C GLY A 321 -2.22 -5.26 10.85
N GLY A 322 -2.35 -6.08 9.81
CA GLY A 322 -1.30 -6.95 9.31
C GLY A 322 -1.72 -7.72 8.05
N ARG A 323 -0.77 -8.40 7.43
CA ARG A 323 -0.97 -9.13 6.16
C ARG A 323 -2.02 -10.24 6.29
N ASP A 324 -2.71 -10.52 5.20
CA ASP A 324 -3.61 -11.66 5.02
C ASP A 324 -2.85 -12.97 5.29
N ARG A 325 -3.59 -14.04 5.61
CA ARG A 325 -3.02 -15.38 5.83
C ARG A 325 -3.91 -16.43 5.19
N PRO A 326 -3.35 -17.56 4.73
CA PRO A 326 -4.15 -18.64 4.19
C PRO A 326 -4.99 -19.27 5.31
N GLY A 327 -6.23 -19.64 5.00
CA GLY A 327 -7.10 -20.35 5.93
C GLY A 327 -6.42 -21.64 6.44
N PRO A 328 -6.49 -21.97 7.74
CA PRO A 328 -5.70 -23.08 8.30
C PRO A 328 -6.04 -24.42 7.66
N ILE A 329 -7.30 -24.60 7.25
CA ILE A 329 -7.86 -25.81 6.63
C ILE A 329 -7.82 -25.72 5.11
N THR A 330 -8.47 -24.71 4.52
CA THR A 330 -8.65 -24.60 3.06
C THR A 330 -7.39 -24.16 2.33
N LYS A 331 -6.41 -23.59 3.06
CA LYS A 331 -5.22 -22.91 2.52
C LYS A 331 -5.53 -21.76 1.56
N GLU A 332 -6.78 -21.33 1.48
CA GLU A 332 -7.20 -20.23 0.63
C GLU A 332 -6.89 -18.87 1.27
N TRP A 333 -6.49 -17.91 0.46
CA TRP A 333 -6.23 -16.53 0.86
C TRP A 333 -7.47 -15.67 0.63
N TYR A 334 -7.82 -14.89 1.64
CA TYR A 334 -8.84 -13.84 1.59
C TYR A 334 -8.43 -12.67 2.49
N PRO A 335 -8.99 -11.47 2.26
CA PRO A 335 -8.84 -10.33 3.15
C PRO A 335 -9.05 -10.69 4.62
N ALA A 336 -8.13 -10.29 5.49
CA ALA A 336 -8.29 -10.43 6.93
C ALA A 336 -9.38 -9.48 7.47
N PRO A 337 -10.09 -9.84 8.56
CA PRO A 337 -11.11 -8.98 9.17
C PRO A 337 -10.57 -7.60 9.57
N PHE A 338 -11.39 -6.57 9.39
CA PHE A 338 -11.05 -5.19 9.71
C PHE A 338 -11.34 -4.86 11.18
N ASP A 339 -10.43 -4.11 11.81
CA ASP A 339 -10.64 -3.56 13.15
C ASP A 339 -11.57 -2.34 13.07
N VAL A 340 -12.77 -2.48 13.64
CA VAL A 340 -13.82 -1.44 13.66
C VAL A 340 -13.30 -0.11 14.22
N SER A 341 -12.49 -0.19 15.28
CA SER A 341 -11.92 1.01 15.90
C SER A 341 -10.96 1.76 14.98
N SER A 342 -10.20 1.04 14.13
CA SER A 342 -9.26 1.66 13.20
C SER A 342 -9.98 2.37 12.06
N VAL A 343 -11.04 1.76 11.50
CA VAL A 343 -11.90 2.41 10.50
C VAL A 343 -12.59 3.65 11.08
N ASP A 344 -13.19 3.53 12.27
CA ASP A 344 -13.88 4.65 12.91
C ASP A 344 -12.94 5.79 13.30
N ASN A 345 -11.71 5.48 13.77
CA ASN A 345 -10.71 6.50 14.07
C ASN A 345 -10.33 7.31 12.82
N MET A 346 -10.12 6.65 11.68
CA MET A 346 -9.84 7.35 10.42
C MET A 346 -11.02 8.23 9.99
N ARG A 347 -12.25 7.72 10.08
CA ARG A 347 -13.48 8.50 9.83
C ARG A 347 -13.52 9.77 10.67
N ARG A 348 -13.34 9.65 11.98
CA ARG A 348 -13.35 10.79 12.91
C ARG A 348 -12.26 11.81 12.56
N LEU A 349 -11.03 11.35 12.28
CA LEU A 349 -9.93 12.26 11.93
C LEU A 349 -10.26 13.11 10.70
N VAL A 350 -10.84 12.49 9.67
CA VAL A 350 -11.26 13.18 8.45
C VAL A 350 -12.41 14.15 8.71
N GLU A 351 -13.43 13.75 9.47
CA GLU A 351 -14.55 14.63 9.82
C GLU A 351 -14.11 15.88 10.60
N HIS A 352 -13.10 15.75 11.45
CA HIS A 352 -12.56 16.85 12.26
C HIS A 352 -11.43 17.62 11.55
N ALA A 353 -11.09 17.27 10.31
CA ALA A 353 -10.04 17.95 9.55
C ALA A 353 -10.47 19.32 9.01
N GLY A 354 -11.78 19.57 8.89
CA GLY A 354 -12.30 20.80 8.28
C GLY A 354 -12.13 20.87 6.75
N VAL A 355 -11.69 19.77 6.14
CA VAL A 355 -11.52 19.60 4.68
C VAL A 355 -12.33 18.38 4.24
N PRO A 356 -13.06 18.41 3.12
CA PRO A 356 -13.82 17.26 2.66
C PRO A 356 -12.92 16.05 2.46
N GLY A 357 -13.35 14.88 2.95
CA GLY A 357 -12.63 13.63 2.75
C GLY A 357 -13.53 12.48 2.34
N HIS A 358 -12.96 11.54 1.59
CA HIS A 358 -13.69 10.46 0.93
C HIS A 358 -13.02 9.12 1.24
N PHE A 359 -13.82 8.09 1.54
CA PHE A 359 -13.34 6.77 1.90
C PHE A 359 -13.69 5.76 0.80
N TYR A 360 -12.67 5.11 0.25
CA TYR A 360 -12.82 4.13 -0.82
C TYR A 360 -12.34 2.75 -0.38
N PRO A 361 -13.13 1.68 -0.60
CA PRO A 361 -12.68 0.30 -0.41
C PRO A 361 -11.70 -0.10 -1.53
N LEU A 362 -10.50 -0.54 -1.16
CA LEU A 362 -9.46 -0.98 -2.08
C LEU A 362 -9.10 -2.45 -1.83
N ALA A 363 -9.03 -3.25 -2.89
CA ALA A 363 -8.56 -4.62 -2.83
C ALA A 363 -7.21 -4.76 -3.53
N ILE A 364 -6.29 -5.47 -2.89
CA ILE A 364 -5.00 -5.87 -3.46
C ILE A 364 -4.86 -7.40 -3.43
N LEU A 365 -4.36 -7.97 -4.51
CA LEU A 365 -4.03 -9.39 -4.64
C LEU A 365 -2.59 -9.52 -5.15
N CYS A 366 -1.68 -9.94 -4.29
CA CYS A 366 -0.26 -10.10 -4.61
C CYS A 366 0.50 -11.04 -3.66
N HIS A 367 -0.19 -11.78 -2.79
CA HIS A 367 0.48 -12.64 -1.80
C HIS A 367 1.49 -13.61 -2.41
N ASP A 368 1.30 -14.07 -3.66
CA ASP A 368 2.24 -14.98 -4.32
C ASP A 368 3.61 -14.35 -4.56
N ILE A 369 3.70 -13.02 -4.73
CA ILE A 369 4.96 -12.33 -5.04
C ILE A 369 5.90 -12.36 -3.83
N MET A 370 5.39 -12.09 -2.63
CA MET A 370 6.18 -12.06 -1.39
C MET A 370 5.31 -12.44 -0.19
N PRO A 371 4.92 -13.71 -0.06
CA PRO A 371 3.93 -14.13 0.93
C PRO A 371 4.48 -13.99 2.34
N PRO A 372 3.63 -13.63 3.31
CA PRO A 372 4.01 -13.71 4.71
C PRO A 372 4.22 -15.16 5.16
N PRO A 373 4.98 -15.39 6.24
CA PRO A 373 5.01 -16.67 6.93
C PRO A 373 3.58 -17.14 7.31
N PRO A 374 3.29 -18.46 7.32
CA PRO A 374 1.95 -18.97 7.61
C PRO A 374 1.40 -18.55 8.98
N GLN A 375 2.29 -18.29 9.94
CA GLN A 375 1.94 -17.80 11.28
C GLN A 375 2.54 -16.41 11.50
N VAL A 376 1.99 -15.67 12.46
CA VAL A 376 2.58 -14.40 12.88
C VAL A 376 3.79 -14.71 13.76
N GLU A 377 4.99 -14.51 13.22
CA GLU A 377 6.23 -14.65 13.97
C GLU A 377 6.35 -13.52 15.00
N LYS A 378 7.02 -13.72 16.14
CA LYS A 378 7.24 -12.68 17.15
C LYS A 378 8.52 -11.88 16.91
N GLU A 379 9.56 -12.56 16.41
CA GLU A 379 10.88 -11.99 16.14
C GLU A 379 10.90 -11.22 14.82
N ILE A 380 11.90 -10.34 14.68
CA ILE A 380 12.19 -9.61 13.43
C ILE A 380 13.11 -10.48 12.58
N GLY A 381 12.98 -10.41 11.25
CA GLY A 381 13.78 -11.22 10.33
C GLY A 381 13.05 -12.45 9.80
N GLU A 382 11.80 -12.28 9.38
CA GLU A 382 11.04 -13.37 8.77
C GLU A 382 11.67 -13.87 7.46
N LYS A 383 11.47 -15.15 7.17
CA LYS A 383 11.90 -15.77 5.91
C LYS A 383 11.18 -15.13 4.72
N ARG A 384 11.96 -14.57 3.78
CA ARG A 384 11.44 -13.86 2.59
C ARG A 384 11.40 -14.79 1.38
N VAL A 385 10.29 -15.48 1.19
CA VAL A 385 10.03 -16.21 -0.06
C VAL A 385 9.60 -15.20 -1.13
N MET A 386 10.09 -15.37 -2.36
CA MET A 386 9.73 -14.53 -3.50
C MET A 386 9.34 -15.38 -4.70
N SER A 387 8.40 -14.88 -5.51
CA SER A 387 8.06 -15.50 -6.79
C SER A 387 7.67 -14.46 -7.84
N PHE A 388 7.79 -14.84 -9.12
CA PHE A 388 7.23 -14.08 -10.22
C PHE A 388 5.75 -14.45 -10.40
N HIS A 389 4.85 -13.48 -10.24
CA HIS A 389 3.41 -13.74 -10.32
C HIS A 389 2.61 -12.50 -10.72
N GLY A 390 1.38 -12.72 -11.22
CA GLY A 390 0.44 -11.66 -11.50
C GLY A 390 -0.09 -11.00 -10.22
N ALA A 391 -0.35 -9.69 -10.29
CA ALA A 391 -0.90 -8.90 -9.21
C ALA A 391 -2.21 -8.21 -9.61
N GLY A 392 -3.09 -7.99 -8.63
CA GLY A 392 -4.37 -7.34 -8.81
C GLY A 392 -4.50 -6.12 -7.91
N LEU A 393 -5.05 -5.05 -8.46
CA LEU A 393 -5.47 -3.88 -7.70
C LEU A 393 -6.89 -3.51 -8.12
N SER A 394 -7.77 -3.19 -7.19
CA SER A 394 -9.12 -2.73 -7.53
C SER A 394 -9.56 -1.71 -6.50
N VAL A 395 -10.36 -0.75 -6.94
CA VAL A 395 -11.09 0.16 -6.04
C VAL A 395 -12.56 0.15 -6.41
N ALA A 396 -13.46 0.36 -5.46
CA ALA A 396 -14.90 0.50 -5.72
C ALA A 396 -15.39 1.88 -5.23
N PRO A 397 -16.62 2.30 -5.59
CA PRO A 397 -17.14 3.62 -5.23
C PRO A 397 -17.06 3.91 -3.72
N LYS A 398 -16.94 5.19 -3.38
CA LYS A 398 -16.85 5.62 -1.98
C LYS A 398 -18.07 5.20 -1.15
N ILE A 399 -17.82 4.88 0.11
CA ILE A 399 -18.87 4.50 1.07
C ILE A 399 -19.04 5.65 2.05
N ASN A 400 -20.20 6.33 2.01
CA ASN A 400 -20.52 7.40 2.95
C ASN A 400 -21.16 6.81 4.21
N PHE A 401 -20.72 7.25 5.39
CA PHE A 401 -21.22 6.76 6.67
C PHE A 401 -22.75 6.87 6.79
N GLY A 402 -23.32 8.02 6.47
CA GLY A 402 -24.76 8.29 6.65
C GLY A 402 -25.71 7.56 5.69
N ASP A 403 -25.21 6.89 4.66
CA ASP A 403 -26.04 6.11 3.73
C ASP A 403 -26.44 4.77 4.33
N PHE A 404 -25.54 4.16 5.11
CA PHE A 404 -25.72 2.81 5.67
C PHE A 404 -26.17 2.83 7.14
N THR A 405 -25.91 3.91 7.87
CA THR A 405 -26.18 3.97 9.32
C THR A 405 -27.52 4.61 9.68
N ARG A 406 -28.35 4.98 8.70
CA ARG A 406 -29.59 5.76 8.90
C ARG A 406 -30.68 5.03 9.69
N GLY A 407 -30.50 3.74 9.99
CA GLY A 407 -31.41 2.93 10.81
C GLY A 407 -30.76 2.26 12.02
N CYS A 408 -29.48 2.55 12.31
CA CYS A 408 -28.78 1.94 13.44
C CYS A 408 -29.34 2.45 14.78
N GLN A 409 -29.49 1.54 15.74
CA GLN A 409 -30.05 1.82 17.06
C GLN A 409 -29.05 2.59 17.94
N ASN A 410 -27.74 2.41 17.70
CA ASN A 410 -26.68 3.05 18.45
C ASN A 410 -25.40 3.24 17.62
N GLU A 411 -24.44 3.98 18.18
CA GLU A 411 -23.17 4.32 17.53
C GLU A 411 -22.27 3.10 17.30
N GLU A 412 -22.33 2.07 18.14
CA GLU A 412 -21.49 0.87 18.00
C GLU A 412 -21.94 0.00 16.82
N GLU A 413 -23.25 -0.16 16.65
CA GLU A 413 -23.86 -0.81 15.50
C GLU A 413 -23.50 -0.06 14.21
N ALA A 414 -23.61 1.27 14.21
CA ALA A 414 -23.25 2.11 13.07
C ALA A 414 -21.78 1.93 12.63
N LYS A 415 -20.84 1.92 13.59
CA LYS A 415 -19.41 1.68 13.32
C LYS A 415 -19.16 0.29 12.75
N SER A 416 -19.83 -0.72 13.32
CA SER A 416 -19.66 -2.11 12.91
C SER A 416 -20.19 -2.33 11.50
N LEU A 417 -21.39 -1.80 11.19
CA LEU A 417 -21.97 -1.88 9.86
C LEU A 417 -21.11 -1.16 8.82
N TYR A 418 -20.66 0.07 9.10
CA TYR A 418 -19.78 0.81 8.21
C TYR A 418 -18.49 0.05 7.89
N THR A 419 -17.88 -0.56 8.91
CA THR A 419 -16.68 -1.40 8.74
C THR A 419 -16.97 -2.64 7.91
N GLN A 420 -18.12 -3.28 8.13
CA GLN A 420 -18.54 -4.47 7.39
C GLN A 420 -18.77 -4.16 5.91
N GLU A 421 -19.32 -2.99 5.58
CA GLU A 421 -19.52 -2.57 4.19
C GLU A 421 -18.19 -2.40 3.44
N PHE A 422 -17.16 -1.81 4.07
CA PHE A 422 -15.82 -1.80 3.47
C PHE A 422 -15.29 -3.20 3.26
N TYR A 423 -15.37 -4.05 4.28
CA TYR A 423 -14.85 -5.41 4.19
C TYR A 423 -15.55 -6.22 3.10
N ASN A 424 -16.87 -6.12 3.00
CA ASN A 424 -17.66 -6.79 1.96
C ASN A 424 -17.24 -6.31 0.56
N SER A 425 -17.13 -5.00 0.36
CA SER A 425 -16.69 -4.45 -0.92
C SER A 425 -15.27 -4.88 -1.30
N VAL A 426 -14.32 -4.85 -0.35
CA VAL A 426 -12.95 -5.34 -0.57
C VAL A 426 -12.95 -6.82 -0.92
N LEU A 427 -13.76 -7.64 -0.24
CA LEU A 427 -13.88 -9.08 -0.51
C LEU A 427 -14.47 -9.37 -1.90
N GLU A 428 -15.48 -8.61 -2.34
CA GLU A 428 -16.07 -8.75 -3.68
C GLU A 428 -15.06 -8.42 -4.77
N GLN A 429 -14.36 -7.30 -4.64
CA GLN A 429 -13.29 -6.90 -5.54
C GLN A 429 -12.17 -7.95 -5.57
N TYR A 430 -11.73 -8.43 -4.40
CA TYR A 430 -10.71 -9.46 -4.28
C TYR A 430 -11.08 -10.76 -5.00
N LYS A 431 -12.35 -11.19 -4.91
CA LYS A 431 -12.84 -12.39 -5.62
C LYS A 431 -12.74 -12.23 -7.14
N VAL A 432 -13.04 -11.05 -7.67
CA VAL A 432 -12.89 -10.77 -9.11
C VAL A 432 -11.42 -10.83 -9.52
N LEU A 433 -10.52 -10.19 -8.76
CA LEU A 433 -9.08 -10.25 -8.99
C LEU A 433 -8.56 -11.69 -8.93
N LYS A 434 -8.99 -12.47 -7.93
CA LYS A 434 -8.63 -13.88 -7.78
C LYS A 434 -9.09 -14.72 -8.97
N ALA A 435 -10.31 -14.50 -9.46
CA ALA A 435 -10.83 -15.19 -10.64
C ALA A 435 -10.07 -14.81 -11.92
N ALA A 436 -9.69 -13.55 -12.07
CA ALA A 436 -8.90 -13.07 -13.22
C ALA A 436 -7.51 -13.72 -13.25
N ILE A 437 -6.81 -13.70 -12.11
CA ILE A 437 -5.40 -14.08 -11.98
C ILE A 437 -5.26 -15.58 -11.73
N HIS A 438 -5.70 -16.08 -10.58
CA HIS A 438 -5.59 -17.51 -10.24
C HIS A 438 -6.55 -18.37 -11.04
N GLY A 439 -7.74 -17.86 -11.34
CA GLY A 439 -8.70 -18.53 -12.21
C GLY A 439 -8.33 -18.48 -13.70
N LYS A 440 -7.32 -17.67 -14.08
CA LYS A 440 -6.86 -17.46 -15.46
C LYS A 440 -7.96 -16.99 -16.43
N GLN A 441 -8.97 -16.31 -15.90
CA GLN A 441 -10.09 -15.84 -16.71
C GLN A 441 -9.84 -14.43 -17.29
N GLY A 442 -8.78 -13.75 -16.84
CA GLY A 442 -8.36 -12.44 -17.35
C GLY A 442 -9.47 -11.38 -17.27
N LEU A 443 -9.63 -10.57 -18.31
CA LEU A 443 -10.63 -9.50 -18.35
C LEU A 443 -12.09 -10.00 -18.35
N SER A 444 -12.33 -11.26 -18.69
CA SER A 444 -13.69 -11.81 -18.87
C SER A 444 -14.50 -11.92 -17.57
N VAL A 445 -13.86 -11.88 -16.40
CA VAL A 445 -14.55 -11.87 -15.09
C VAL A 445 -15.03 -10.49 -14.66
N SER A 446 -14.76 -9.46 -15.47
CA SER A 446 -15.31 -8.13 -15.23
C SER A 446 -16.83 -8.21 -15.08
N ASN A 447 -17.36 -7.45 -14.14
CA ASN A 447 -18.79 -7.37 -13.88
C ASN A 447 -19.21 -5.91 -13.69
N LEU A 448 -20.49 -5.68 -13.37
CA LEU A 448 -21.03 -4.32 -13.21
C LEU A 448 -20.33 -3.51 -12.11
N SER A 449 -19.78 -4.18 -11.09
CA SER A 449 -19.13 -3.54 -9.95
C SER A 449 -17.61 -3.40 -10.12
N VAL A 450 -16.99 -4.25 -10.95
CA VAL A 450 -15.54 -4.31 -11.16
C VAL A 450 -15.23 -4.49 -12.64
N SER A 451 -14.80 -3.40 -13.28
CA SER A 451 -14.31 -3.40 -14.66
C SER A 451 -12.78 -3.52 -14.67
N LEU A 452 -12.25 -4.66 -15.12
CA LEU A 452 -10.81 -4.89 -15.18
C LEU A 452 -10.16 -4.28 -16.43
N SER A 453 -8.91 -3.89 -16.29
CA SER A 453 -8.05 -3.34 -17.35
C SER A 453 -6.58 -3.69 -17.11
N GLN A 454 -5.73 -3.48 -18.11
CA GLN A 454 -4.27 -3.64 -18.02
C GLN A 454 -3.58 -2.36 -18.53
N PRO A 455 -3.47 -1.30 -17.70
CA PRO A 455 -3.08 0.05 -18.13
C PRO A 455 -1.59 0.23 -18.53
N TRP A 456 -0.89 -0.85 -18.82
CA TRP A 456 0.53 -0.88 -19.23
C TRP A 456 0.73 -1.56 -20.60
N THR A 457 -0.31 -2.17 -21.16
CA THR A 457 -0.26 -2.79 -22.49
C THR A 457 -0.24 -1.78 -23.61
#